data_AF-A0A9C7RM96-F1
#
_entry.id   AF-A0A9C7RM96-F1
#
_cell.length_a   1.000
_cell.length_b   1.000
_cell.length_c   1.000
_cell.angle_alpha   90.00
_cell.angle_beta   90.00
_cell.angle_gamma   90.00
#
_symmetry.space_group_name_H-M   'P 1'
#
loop_
_entity.id
_entity.type
_entity.pdbx_description
1 polymer ?
#
loop_
_entity_poly.entity_id
_entity_poly.type
_entity_poly.pdbx_seq_one_letter_code
_entity_poly.pdbx_strand_id
1 'polypeptide(L)'
;MEALIAIFLVSLAFFMVADFIVKSLSIIHLYEEKEVANRTFDTIFYRYVYNVYIPREYNGFGVNVTNEGRTLTIVLTKEGRKYERVYEVLYGEIEGICGDSLHPGDE
;
A
#
# COMPACT_ATOMS: atom_id res chain seq x y z
N MET A 1 -12.00 -18.24 -49.38
CA MET A 1 -10.97 -17.25 -48.99
C MET A 1 -11.54 -16.20 -48.05
N GLU A 2 -12.61 -15.52 -48.43
CA GLU A 2 -13.24 -14.46 -47.62
C GLU A 2 -13.66 -14.92 -46.21
N ALA A 3 -14.28 -16.10 -46.07
CA ALA A 3 -14.64 -16.64 -44.76
C ALA A 3 -13.41 -16.90 -43.85
N LEU A 4 -12.29 -17.36 -44.42
CA LEU A 4 -11.05 -17.57 -43.67
C LEU A 4 -10.42 -16.24 -43.25
N ILE A 5 -10.45 -15.23 -44.13
CA ILE A 5 -9.99 -13.88 -43.82
C ILE A 5 -10.86 -13.27 -42.71
N ALA A 6 -12.17 -13.43 -42.78
CA ALA A 6 -13.09 -12.94 -41.75
C ALA A 6 -12.82 -13.60 -40.38
N ILE A 7 -12.66 -14.92 -40.34
CA ILE A 7 -12.31 -15.65 -39.10
C ILE A 7 -10.95 -15.18 -38.56
N PHE A 8 -9.96 -14.96 -39.43
CA PHE A 8 -8.65 -14.45 -39.04
C PHE A 8 -8.73 -13.06 -38.43
N LEU A 9 -9.47 -12.14 -39.06
CA LEU A 9 -9.66 -10.77 -38.56
C LEU A 9 -10.41 -10.74 -37.22
N VAL A 10 -11.47 -11.55 -37.08
CA VAL A 10 -12.21 -11.68 -35.81
C VAL A 10 -11.32 -12.23 -34.70
N SER A 11 -10.51 -13.25 -35.00
CA SER A 11 -9.57 -13.83 -34.04
C SER A 11 -8.50 -12.81 -33.62
N LEU A 12 -7.93 -12.07 -34.58
CA LEU A 12 -6.94 -11.03 -34.32
C LEU A 12 -7.50 -9.93 -33.42
N ALA A 13 -8.71 -9.45 -33.72
CA ALA A 13 -9.41 -8.47 -32.90
C ALA A 13 -9.68 -9.00 -31.49
N PHE A 14 -10.12 -10.25 -31.37
CA PHE A 14 -10.35 -10.89 -30.07
C PHE A 14 -9.06 -10.96 -29.23
N PHE A 15 -7.94 -11.36 -29.82
CA PHE A 15 -6.65 -11.42 -29.11
C PHE A 15 -6.17 -10.04 -28.67
N MET A 16 -6.34 -9.00 -29.49
CA MET A 16 -5.99 -7.64 -29.09
C MET A 16 -6.81 -7.14 -27.90
N VAL A 17 -8.12 -7.40 -27.90
CA VAL A 17 -9.00 -7.00 -26.79
C VAL A 17 -8.65 -7.78 -25.52
N ALA A 18 -8.42 -9.09 -25.64
CA ALA A 18 -8.02 -9.92 -24.50
C ALA A 18 -6.69 -9.44 -23.89
N ASP A 19 -5.67 -9.18 -24.71
CA ASP A 19 -4.38 -8.64 -24.27
C ASP A 19 -4.53 -7.29 -23.57
N PHE A 20 -5.33 -6.39 -24.14
CA PHE A 20 -5.62 -5.08 -23.54
C PHE A 20 -6.29 -5.21 -22.17
N ILE A 21 -7.28 -6.11 -22.03
CA ILE A 21 -7.98 -6.33 -20.75
C ILE A 21 -7.01 -6.85 -19.70
N VAL A 22 -6.20 -7.86 -20.04
CA VAL A 22 -5.22 -8.45 -19.10
C VAL A 22 -4.22 -7.41 -18.62
N LYS A 23 -3.68 -6.60 -19.53
CA LYS A 23 -2.77 -5.50 -19.19
C LYS A 23 -3.44 -4.45 -18.31
N SER A 24 -4.68 -4.08 -18.63
CA SER A 24 -5.44 -3.10 -17.84
C SER A 24 -5.73 -3.58 -16.42
N LEU A 25 -6.10 -4.86 -16.25
CA LEU A 25 -6.33 -5.47 -14.94
C LEU A 25 -5.07 -5.45 -14.07
N SER A 26 -3.92 -5.77 -14.66
CA SER A 26 -2.63 -5.69 -13.96
C SER A 26 -2.33 -4.27 -13.46
N ILE A 27 -2.61 -3.25 -14.29
CA ILE A 27 -2.45 -1.85 -13.91
C ILE A 27 -3.42 -1.47 -12.78
N ILE A 28 -4.69 -1.87 -12.86
CA ILE A 28 -5.70 -1.58 -11.84
C ILE A 28 -5.26 -2.17 -10.49
N HIS A 29 -4.85 -3.43 -10.44
CA HIS A 29 -4.37 -4.06 -9.22
C HIS A 29 -3.15 -3.35 -8.62
N LEU A 30 -2.25 -2.85 -9.47
CA LEU A 30 -1.12 -2.05 -9.00
C LEU A 30 -1.56 -0.72 -8.38
N TYR A 31 -2.57 -0.05 -8.96
CA TYR A 31 -3.14 1.18 -8.39
C TYR A 31 -3.86 0.92 -7.07
N GLU A 32 -4.67 -0.14 -6.99
CA GLU A 32 -5.33 -0.58 -5.75
C GLU A 32 -4.28 -0.87 -4.66
N GLU A 33 -3.21 -1.60 -5.00
CA GLU A 33 -2.14 -1.89 -4.04
C GLU A 33 -1.45 -0.62 -3.54
N LYS A 34 -1.17 0.34 -4.44
CA LYS A 34 -0.60 1.64 -4.05
C LYS A 34 -1.52 2.42 -3.12
N GLU A 35 -2.83 2.36 -3.34
CA GLU A 35 -3.79 3.01 -2.47
C GLU A 35 -3.83 2.38 -1.08
N VAL A 36 -3.79 1.04 -1.00
CA VAL A 36 -3.68 0.33 0.28
C VAL A 36 -2.35 0.64 0.97
N ALA A 37 -1.24 0.71 0.23
CA ALA A 37 0.05 1.11 0.77
C ALA A 37 0.00 2.52 1.36
N ASN A 38 -0.61 3.49 0.66
CA ASN A 38 -0.79 4.86 1.14
C ASN A 38 -1.56 4.93 2.46
N ARG A 39 -2.70 4.23 2.56
CA ARG A 39 -3.48 4.18 3.81
C ARG A 39 -2.73 3.47 4.94
N THR A 40 -1.93 2.46 4.58
CA THR A 40 -1.09 1.73 5.53
C THR A 40 0.02 2.63 6.09
N PHE A 41 0.68 3.43 5.25
CA PHE A 41 1.67 4.40 5.72
C PHE A 41 1.10 5.34 6.78
N ASP A 42 -0.07 5.91 6.53
CA ASP A 42 -0.70 6.84 7.48
C ASP A 42 -1.04 6.13 8.79
N THR A 43 -1.55 4.90 8.72
CA THR A 43 -1.84 4.09 9.91
C THR A 43 -0.59 3.81 10.74
N ILE A 44 0.51 3.40 10.09
CA ILE A 44 1.78 3.13 10.77
C ILE A 44 2.38 4.42 11.35
N PHE A 45 2.29 5.53 10.62
CA PHE A 45 2.73 6.84 11.09
C PHE A 45 1.97 7.24 12.37
N TYR A 46 0.65 7.15 12.39
CA TYR A 46 -0.12 7.48 13.60
C TYR A 46 0.18 6.53 14.75
N ARG A 47 0.34 5.22 14.49
CA ARG A 47 0.76 4.27 15.53
C ARG A 47 2.11 4.65 16.13
N TYR A 48 3.06 5.06 15.29
CA TYR A 48 4.35 5.55 15.76
C TYR A 48 4.20 6.80 16.64
N VAL A 49 3.44 7.79 16.18
CA VAL A 49 3.19 9.05 16.88
C VAL A 49 2.52 8.84 18.25
N TYR A 50 1.53 7.93 18.31
CA TYR A 50 0.80 7.62 19.55
C TYR A 50 1.47 6.53 20.40
N ASN A 51 2.71 6.13 20.07
CA ASN A 51 3.46 5.08 20.76
C ASN A 51 2.67 3.75 20.90
N VAL A 52 1.90 3.42 19.87
CA VAL A 52 1.13 2.17 19.77
C VAL A 52 1.98 1.13 19.05
N TYR A 53 1.85 -0.14 19.46
CA TYR A 53 2.54 -1.25 18.82
C TYR A 53 2.34 -1.27 17.29
N ILE A 54 3.46 -1.37 16.57
CA ILE A 54 3.52 -1.49 15.12
C ILE A 54 3.78 -2.96 14.78
N PRO A 55 2.82 -3.65 14.14
CA PRO A 55 3.03 -5.04 13.73
C PRO A 55 4.05 -5.12 12.60
N ARG A 56 4.78 -6.24 12.53
CA ARG A 56 5.74 -6.52 11.44
C ARG A 56 5.04 -6.76 10.10
N GLU A 57 3.74 -7.06 10.11
CA GLU A 57 2.92 -7.23 8.92
C GLU A 57 1.59 -6.51 9.09
N TYR A 58 1.14 -5.80 8.05
CA TYR A 58 -0.14 -5.09 8.06
C TYR A 58 -0.72 -4.99 6.64
N ASN A 59 -2.01 -5.26 6.46
CA ASN A 59 -2.68 -5.27 5.15
C ASN A 59 -1.95 -6.08 4.05
N GLY A 60 -1.25 -7.15 4.45
CA GLY A 60 -0.46 -7.98 3.54
C GLY A 60 0.88 -7.37 3.11
N PHE A 61 1.32 -6.30 3.77
CA PHE A 61 2.66 -5.73 3.63
C PHE A 61 3.53 -6.12 4.82
N GLY A 62 4.78 -6.49 4.58
CA GLY A 62 5.82 -6.44 5.59
C GLY A 62 6.13 -4.98 5.93
N VAL A 63 6.26 -4.67 7.21
CA VAL A 63 6.43 -3.32 7.73
C VAL A 63 7.80 -3.23 8.40
N ASN A 64 8.61 -2.27 7.97
CA ASN A 64 9.85 -1.91 8.62
C ASN A 64 9.86 -0.40 8.89
N VAL A 65 10.17 -0.03 10.13
CA VAL A 65 10.15 1.35 10.60
C VAL A 65 11.50 1.68 11.19
N THR A 66 12.16 2.69 10.62
CA THR A 66 13.45 3.19 11.08
C THR A 66 13.28 4.64 11.51
N ASN A 67 13.80 4.98 12.69
CA ASN A 67 13.80 6.35 13.19
C ASN A 67 15.25 6.84 13.33
N GLU A 68 15.57 7.93 12.63
CA GLU A 68 16.87 8.60 12.67
C GLU A 68 16.70 10.07 13.05
N GLY A 69 16.84 10.37 14.34
CA GLY A 69 16.72 11.72 14.88
C GLY A 69 15.28 12.26 14.80
N ARG A 70 15.02 13.13 13.81
CA ARG A 70 13.71 13.73 13.54
C ARG A 70 13.01 13.11 12.33
N THR A 71 13.61 12.08 11.74
CA THR A 71 13.13 11.48 10.50
C THR A 71 12.64 10.08 10.77
N LEU A 72 11.37 9.82 10.44
CA LEU A 72 10.77 8.50 10.47
C LEU A 72 10.65 7.97 9.04
N THR A 73 11.32 6.86 8.77
CA THR A 73 11.23 6.15 7.50
C THR A 73 10.39 4.90 7.68
N ILE A 74 9.29 4.81 6.94
CA ILE A 74 8.44 3.63 6.89
C ILE A 74 8.65 2.95 5.54
N VAL A 75 8.96 1.67 5.58
CA VAL A 75 9.14 0.81 4.41
C VAL A 75 8.10 -0.30 4.45
N LEU A 76 7.29 -0.39 3.40
CA LEU A 76 6.33 -1.46 3.17
C LEU A 76 6.84 -2.38 2.05
N THR A 77 6.84 -3.69 2.29
CA THR A 77 7.26 -4.69 1.30
C THR A 77 6.15 -5.67 1.00
N LYS A 78 5.92 -5.97 -0.28
CA LYS A 78 4.94 -6.97 -0.71
C LYS A 78 5.36 -7.59 -2.04
N GLU A 79 5.44 -8.92 -2.10
CA GLU A 79 5.76 -9.67 -3.33
C GLU A 79 6.99 -9.12 -4.09
N GLY A 80 8.04 -8.75 -3.37
CA GLY A 80 9.28 -8.19 -3.94
C GLY A 80 9.20 -6.70 -4.32
N ARG A 81 8.03 -6.05 -4.22
CA ARG A 81 7.86 -4.60 -4.38
C ARG A 81 8.14 -3.89 -3.05
N LYS A 82 8.85 -2.76 -3.11
CA LYS A 82 9.18 -1.90 -1.97
C LYS A 82 8.50 -0.55 -2.13
N TYR A 83 7.79 -0.12 -1.11
CA TYR A 83 7.20 1.21 -0.99
C TYR A 83 7.87 1.89 0.20
N GLU A 84 8.25 3.16 0.04
CA GLU A 84 8.96 3.90 1.08
C GLU A 84 8.36 5.29 1.21
N ARG A 85 8.18 5.71 2.45
CA ARG A 85 7.75 7.06 2.77
C ARG A 85 8.51 7.57 3.98
N VAL A 86 8.99 8.81 3.87
CA VAL A 86 9.75 9.52 4.89
C VAL A 86 8.89 10.62 5.47
N TYR A 87 8.84 10.69 6.79
CA TYR A 87 8.11 11.70 7.55
C TYR A 87 9.09 12.49 8.40
N GLU A 88 8.98 13.82 8.37
CA GLU A 88 9.63 14.68 9.36
C GLU A 88 8.76 14.71 10.61
N VAL A 89 9.22 14.04 11.68
CA VAL A 89 8.57 14.04 12.98
C VAL A 89 9.12 15.23 13.75
N LEU A 90 8.46 16.38 13.63
CA LEU A 90 8.68 17.48 14.54
C LEU A 90 8.15 17.06 15.91
N TYR A 91 9.05 16.92 16.90
CA TYR A 91 8.68 16.84 18.32
C TYR A 91 8.10 18.19 18.76
N GLY A 92 6.92 18.54 18.23
CA GLY A 92 6.03 19.54 18.80
C GLY A 92 4.91 18.77 19.46
N GLU A 93 4.63 19.08 20.72
CA GLU A 93 3.50 18.53 21.46
C GLU A 93 2.27 18.44 20.56
N ILE A 94 1.75 17.23 20.37
CA ILE A 94 0.39 17.07 19.85
C ILE A 94 -0.51 17.37 21.05
N GLU A 95 -0.63 18.66 21.37
CA GLU A 95 -1.72 19.16 22.19
C GLU A 95 -3.00 19.03 21.35
N GLY A 96 -3.77 17.96 21.61
CA GLY A 96 -5.15 17.91 21.15
C GLY A 96 -5.70 16.52 20.85
N ILE A 97 -6.40 15.99 21.85
CA ILE A 97 -7.61 15.17 21.71
C ILE A 97 -7.36 13.69 21.33
N CYS A 98 -7.10 12.86 22.33
CA CYS A 98 -8.11 11.92 22.85
C CYS A 98 -7.54 11.18 24.07
N GLY A 99 -8.02 11.57 25.25
CA GLY A 99 -8.04 10.65 26.38
C GLY A 99 -8.97 9.49 26.01
N ASP A 100 -8.39 8.31 25.90
CA ASP A 100 -8.80 7.16 26.68
C ASP A 100 -7.73 6.07 26.50
N SER A 101 -6.98 5.88 27.58
CA SER A 101 -6.04 4.79 27.79
C SER A 101 -6.78 3.46 27.68
N LEU A 102 -6.73 2.82 26.52
CA LEU A 102 -7.09 1.41 26.35
C LEU A 102 -5.86 0.53 26.59
N HIS A 103 -5.39 0.53 27.83
CA HIS A 103 -4.68 -0.60 28.42
C HIS A 103 -5.48 -1.06 29.63
N PRO A 104 -6.02 -2.30 29.66
CA PRO A 104 -6.24 -2.93 30.94
C PRO A 104 -4.86 -3.17 31.54
N GLY A 105 -4.57 -2.47 32.64
CA GLY A 105 -3.51 -2.90 33.53
C GLY A 105 -3.94 -4.21 34.14
N ASP A 106 -3.17 -5.26 33.92
CA ASP A 106 -3.21 -6.44 34.76
C ASP A 106 -2.09 -6.31 35.80
N GLU A 107 -2.53 -6.38 37.06
CA GLU A 107 -1.77 -6.41 38.30
C GLU A 107 -0.69 -7.51 38.35
#